data_AF-S7S352-F1
#
_entry.id   AF-S7S352-F1
#
_cell.length_a   1.000
_cell.length_b   1.000
_cell.length_c   1.000
_cell.angle_alpha   90.00
_cell.angle_beta   90.00
_cell.angle_gamma   90.00
#
_symmetry.space_group_name_H-M   'P 1'
#
loop_
_entity.id
_entity.type
_entity.pdbx_description
1 polymer ?
#
loop_
_entity_poly.entity_id
_entity_poly.type
_entity_poly.pdbx_seq_one_letter_code
_entity_poly.pdbx_strand_id
1 'polypeptide(L)' 'MVLPVHRVRPDATEKYIAAAEEYYTGLREDTDLHVKLTGNWQVTVGEQDTFYHILEYENYTGYDRTSAMLQGSKVRD' A
#
# COMPACT_ATOMS: atom_id res chain seq x y z
N MET A 1 1.52 -13.14 -1.16
CA MET A 1 0.85 -12.09 -1.94
C MET A 1 -0.37 -11.63 -1.17
N VAL A 2 -0.58 -10.32 -1.05
CA VAL A 2 -1.73 -9.71 -0.38
C VAL A 2 -2.36 -8.68 -1.32
N LEU A 3 -3.68 -8.58 -1.32
CA LEU A 3 -4.49 -7.63 -2.11
C LEU A 3 -5.23 -6.67 -1.18
N PRO A 4 -4.61 -5.55 -0.74
CA PRO A 4 -5.35 -4.49 -0.07
C PRO A 4 -6.36 -3.85 -1.03
N VAL A 5 -7.60 -3.68 -0.53
CA VAL A 5 -8.67 -2.99 -1.24
C VAL A 5 -9.18 -1.88 -0.34
N HIS A 6 -9.12 -0.64 -0.82
CA HIS A 6 -9.59 0.52 -0.08
C HIS A 6 -10.72 1.20 -0.83
N ARG A 7 -11.86 1.36 -0.14
CA ARG A 7 -12.95 2.21 -0.59
C ARG A 7 -12.89 3.53 0.15
N VAL A 8 -12.68 4.60 -0.59
CA VAL A 8 -12.40 5.92 -0.05
C VAL A 8 -13.64 6.79 -0.15
N ARG A 9 -13.77 7.75 0.76
CA ARG A 9 -14.81 8.76 0.64
C ARG A 9 -14.54 9.60 -0.62
N PRO A 10 -15.54 9.87 -1.47
CA PRO A 10 -15.30 10.55 -2.75
C PRO A 10 -14.58 11.90 -2.62
N ASP A 11 -14.89 12.67 -1.59
CA ASP A 11 -14.28 13.97 -1.32
C ASP A 11 -12.86 13.90 -0.74
N ALA A 12 -12.40 12.70 -0.36
CA ALA A 12 -11.05 12.45 0.14
C ALA A 12 -10.15 11.76 -0.90
N THR A 13 -10.65 11.50 -2.10
CA THR A 13 -9.96 10.71 -3.13
C THR A 13 -8.60 11.32 -3.51
N GLU A 14 -8.51 12.62 -3.77
CA GLU A 14 -7.23 13.27 -4.11
C GLU A 14 -6.21 13.19 -2.99
N LYS A 15 -6.65 13.45 -1.74
CA LYS A 15 -5.79 13.33 -0.56
C LYS A 15 -5.29 11.90 -0.37
N TYR A 16 -6.17 10.92 -0.61
CA TYR A 16 -5.81 9.51 -0.52
C TYR A 16 -4.81 9.12 -1.61
N ILE A 17 -4.96 9.58 -2.84
CA ILE A 17 -4.02 9.29 -3.95
C ILE A 17 -2.61 9.73 -3.56
N ALA A 18 -2.46 10.97 -3.07
CA ALA A 18 -1.17 11.49 -2.63
C ALA A 18 -0.56 10.65 -1.49
N ALA A 19 -1.37 10.32 -0.47
CA ALA A 19 -0.91 9.51 0.66
C ALA A 19 -0.56 8.07 0.25
N ALA A 20 -1.33 7.47 -0.64
CA ALA A 20 -1.06 6.13 -1.17
C ALA A 20 0.21 6.12 -2.02
N GLU A 21 0.41 7.12 -2.87
CA GLU A 21 1.63 7.27 -3.67
C GLU A 21 2.87 7.35 -2.77
N GLU A 22 2.85 8.21 -1.76
CA GLU A 22 3.94 8.33 -0.79
C GLU A 22 4.20 7.00 -0.06
N TYR A 23 3.15 6.39 0.49
CA TYR A 23 3.24 5.15 1.25
C TYR A 23 3.79 3.98 0.43
N TYR A 24 3.19 3.70 -0.73
CA TYR A 24 3.58 2.55 -1.55
C TYR A 24 4.91 2.77 -2.27
N THR A 25 5.26 4.02 -2.59
CA THR A 25 6.61 4.35 -3.09
C THR A 25 7.65 4.09 -2.00
N GLY A 26 7.40 4.54 -0.77
CA GLY A 26 8.28 4.26 0.37
C GLY A 26 8.47 2.77 0.62
N LEU A 27 7.40 1.97 0.55
CA LEU A 27 7.49 0.51 0.67
C LEU A 27 8.33 -0.13 -0.43
N ARG A 28 8.22 0.37 -1.67
CA ARG A 28 8.95 -0.14 -2.83
C ARG A 28 10.43 0.21 -2.77
N GLU A 29 10.77 1.38 -2.23
CA GLU A 29 12.13 1.91 -2.18
C GLU A 29 12.93 1.39 -0.97
N ASP A 30 12.25 1.00 0.11
CA ASP A 30 12.88 0.38 1.26
C ASP A 30 13.22 -1.09 0.99
N THR A 31 14.46 -1.32 0.58
CA THR A 31 14.97 -2.66 0.28
C THR A 31 15.00 -3.60 1.48
N ASP A 32 15.02 -3.07 2.71
CA ASP A 32 15.05 -3.89 3.93
C ASP A 32 13.69 -4.56 4.22
N LEU A 33 12.62 -4.05 3.61
CA LEU A 33 11.29 -4.64 3.71
C LEU A 33 11.13 -5.87 2.79
N HIS A 34 11.96 -6.02 1.75
CA HIS A 34 11.84 -7.10 0.76
C HIS A 34 10.41 -7.23 0.19
N VAL A 35 9.71 -6.10 0.02
CA VAL A 35 8.36 -6.03 -0.53
C VAL A 35 8.42 -5.57 -1.98
N LYS A 36 7.64 -6.24 -2.82
CA LYS A 36 7.44 -5.84 -4.21
C LYS A 36 6.03 -5.31 -4.40
N LEU A 37 5.92 -4.06 -4.84
CA LEU A 37 4.68 -3.45 -5.29
C LEU A 37 4.43 -3.86 -6.76
N THR A 38 3.46 -4.73 -6.99
CA THR A 38 3.10 -5.21 -8.34
C THR A 38 1.87 -4.52 -8.92
N GLY A 39 1.08 -3.84 -8.08
CA GLY A 39 -0.11 -3.12 -8.51
C GLY A 39 -0.45 -1.99 -7.56
N ASN A 40 -0.85 -0.85 -8.12
CA ASN A 40 -1.38 0.31 -7.42
C ASN A 40 -2.31 1.03 -8.41
N TRP A 41 -3.62 0.81 -8.27
CA TRP A 41 -4.62 1.24 -9.26
C TRP A 41 -5.86 1.86 -8.63
N GLN A 42 -6.44 2.81 -9.36
CA GLN A 42 -7.76 3.37 -9.09
C GLN A 42 -8.77 2.80 -10.08
N VAL A 43 -9.96 2.44 -9.60
CA VAL A 43 -11.08 2.08 -10.46
C VAL A 43 -11.65 3.34 -11.12
N THR A 44 -11.60 3.40 -12.46
CA THR A 44 -12.19 4.49 -13.25
C THR A 44 -13.55 4.11 -13.87
N VAL A 45 -13.84 2.81 -13.99
CA VAL A 45 -15.11 2.28 -14.54
C VAL A 45 -15.65 1.20 -13.60
N GLY A 46 -16.89 1.35 -13.15
CA GLY A 46 -17.52 0.46 -12.17
C GLY A 46 -17.67 1.11 -10.80
N GLU A 47 -17.22 0.42 -9.75
CA GLU A 47 -17.22 0.95 -8.38
C GLU A 47 -16.10 1.98 -8.21
N GLN A 48 -16.43 3.24 -8.46
CA GLN A 48 -15.52 4.37 -8.28
C GLN A 48 -15.13 4.59 -6.81
N ASP A 49 -14.08 5.37 -6.59
CA ASP A 49 -13.45 5.60 -5.28
C ASP A 49 -12.89 4.33 -4.60
N THR A 50 -12.69 3.28 -5.40
CA THR A 50 -12.05 2.02 -4.98
C THR A 50 -10.64 1.92 -5.54
N PHE A 51 -9.71 1.48 -4.69
CA PHE A 51 -8.30 1.33 -5.00
C PHE A 51 -7.82 -0.09 -4.70
N TYR A 52 -7.04 -0.64 -5.61
CA TYR A 52 -6.47 -1.98 -5.51
C TYR A 52 -4.95 -1.91 -5.48
N HIS A 53 -4.36 -2.63 -4.53
CA HIS A 53 -2.91 -2.73 -4.38
C HIS A 53 -2.48 -4.18 -4.38
N ILE A 54 -1.33 -4.50 -4.96
CA ILE A 54 -0.77 -5.85 -4.91
C ILE A 54 0.63 -5.77 -4.31
N LEU A 55 0.79 -6.45 -3.17
CA LEU A 55 2.06 -6.59 -2.49
C LEU A 55 2.50 -8.06 -2.49
N GLU A 56 3.68 -8.29 -3.04
CA GLU A 56 4.39 -9.56 -3.01
C GLU A 56 5.47 -9.54 -1.93
N TYR A 57 5.52 -10.63 -1.17
CA TYR A 57 6.50 -10.88 -0.10
C TYR A 57 7.19 -12.20 -0.41
N GLU A 58 8.46 -12.34 -0.03
CA GLU A 58 9.25 -13.55 -0.30
C GLU A 58 8.63 -14.83 0.32
N ASN A 59 7.88 -14.70 1.42
CA ASN A 59 7.13 -15.76 2.10
C ASN A 59 6.25 -15.18 3.24
N TYR A 60 5.59 -16.04 4.01
CA TYR A 60 4.79 -15.64 5.18
C TYR A 60 5.64 -14.93 6.25
N THR A 61 6.85 -15.41 6.53
CA THR A 61 7.77 -14.76 7.48
C THR A 61 8.15 -13.34 7.04
N GLY A 62 8.32 -13.13 5.73
CA GLY A 62 8.56 -11.81 5.15
C GLY A 62 7.38 -10.86 5.36
N TYR A 63 6.15 -11.36 5.25
CA TYR A 63 4.95 -10.59 5.57
C TYR A 63 4.88 -10.18 7.05
N ASP A 64 5.10 -11.12 7.97
CA ASP A 64 5.03 -10.84 9.42
C ASP A 64 6.12 -9.84 9.84
N ARG A 65 7.35 -10.04 9.36
CA ARG A 65 8.48 -9.13 9.63
C ARG A 65 8.17 -7.71 9.14
N THR A 66 7.73 -7.59 7.89
CA THR A 66 7.41 -6.28 7.29
C THR A 66 6.28 -5.61 8.07
N SER A 67 5.23 -6.35 8.41
CA SER A 67 4.10 -5.83 9.17
C SER A 67 4.53 -5.32 10.54
N ALA A 68 5.41 -6.06 11.24
CA ALA A 68 5.96 -5.62 12.52
C ALA A 68 6.84 -4.36 12.39
N MET A 69 7.68 -4.29 11.35
CA MET A 69 8.51 -3.11 11.07
C MET A 69 7.65 -1.87 10.80
N LEU A 70 6.57 -2.00 10.02
CA LEU A 70 5.66 -0.91 9.71
C LEU A 70 4.87 -0.45 10.94
N GLN A 71 4.34 -1.39 11.74
CA GLN A 71 3.64 -1.08 12.99
C GLN A 71 4.54 -0.40 14.04
N GLY A 72 5.82 -0.79 14.09
CA GLY A 72 6.81 -0.21 14.99
C GLY A 72 7.41 1.10 14.52
N SER A 73 7.25 1.46 13.23
CA SER A 73 7.74 2.73 12.71
C SER A 73 6.84 3.86 13.22
N LYS A 74 7.38 4.73 14.07
CA LYS A 74 6.73 6.01 14.35
C LYS A 74 6.61 6.76 13.01
N VAL A 75 5.43 7.32 12.75
CA VAL A 75 5.18 8.25 11.64
C VAL A 75 6.36 9.21 11.59
N ARG A 76 7.13 9.19 10.49
CA ARG A 76 8.28 10.09 10.31
C ARG A 76 7.71 11.52 10.32
N ASP A 77 8.18 12.33 11.27
CA ASP A 77 7.80 13.74 11.44
C ASP A 77 8.19 14.59 10.21
#